data_AF-A0A7K4A075-F1
#
_entry.id   AF-A0A7K4A075-F1
#
_cell.length_a   1.000
_cell.length_b   1.000
_cell.length_c   1.000
_cell.angle_alpha   90.00
_cell.angle_beta   90.00
_cell.angle_gamma   90.00
#
_symmetry.space_group_name_H-M   'P 1'
#
loop_
_entity.id
_entity.type
_entity.pdbx_description
1 polymer ?
#
loop_
_entity_poly.entity_id
_entity_poly.type
_entity_poly.pdbx_seq_one_letter_code
_entity_poly.pdbx_strand_id
1 'polypeptide(L)' 'MRIKLEVDGKDIDLNDFTQEIIGNVSAAMAGSLRGVEPDWKEMEIRIKK' A
#
# COMPACT_ATOMS: atom_id res chain seq x y z
N MET A 1 -8.41 4.46 -2.74
CA MET A 1 -7.12 3.83 -3.09
C MET A 1 -7.42 2.42 -3.56
N ARG A 2 -6.76 1.90 -4.60
CA ARG A 2 -6.90 0.50 -5.02
C ARG A 2 -5.57 -0.19 -4.74
N ILE A 3 -5.58 -1.18 -3.86
CA ILE A 3 -4.38 -1.93 -3.49
C ILE A 3 -4.30 -3.18 -4.37
N LYS A 4 -3.11 -3.39 -4.91
CA LYS A 4 -2.69 -4.64 -5.53
C LYS A 4 -1.75 -5.33 -4.55
N LEU A 5 -2.07 -6.56 -4.15
CA LEU A 5 -1.15 -7.41 -3.40
C LEU A 5 -0.64 -8.50 -4.32
N GLU A 6 0.68 -8.63 -4.41
CA GLU A 6 1.34 -9.72 -5.12
C GLU A 6 2.15 -10.52 -4.11
N VAL A 7 1.97 -11.85 -4.11
CA VAL A 7 2.74 -12.79 -3.28
C VAL A 7 3.32 -13.86 -4.20
N ASP A 8 4.65 -13.99 -4.21
CA ASP A 8 5.38 -14.93 -5.07
C ASP A 8 4.96 -14.84 -6.56
N GLY A 9 4.80 -13.62 -7.07
CA GLY A 9 4.39 -13.36 -8.45
C GLY A 9 2.90 -13.58 -8.75
N LYS A 10 2.07 -13.83 -7.72
CA LYS A 10 0.63 -14.05 -7.87
C LYS A 10 -0.18 -12.89 -7.32
N ASP A 11 -1.10 -12.38 -8.12
CA ASP A 11 -2.08 -11.38 -7.71
C ASP A 11 -3.07 -12.01 -6.72
N ILE A 12 -3.20 -11.39 -5.55
CA ILE A 12 -4.12 -11.82 -4.49
C ILE A 12 -5.32 -10.88 -4.48
N ASP A 13 -6.50 -11.45 -4.66
CA ASP A 13 -7.75 -10.69 -4.53
C ASP A 13 -7.98 -10.28 -3.08
N LEU A 14 -8.16 -8.98 -2.86
CA LEU A 14 -8.41 -8.40 -1.56
C LEU A 14 -9.89 -8.04 -1.44
N ASN A 15 -10.51 -8.45 -0.33
CA ASN A 15 -11.85 -7.97 0.04
C ASN A 15 -11.82 -6.51 0.51
N ASP A 16 -13.00 -5.90 0.64
CA ASP A 16 -13.15 -4.48 1.02
C ASP A 16 -12.45 -4.12 2.33
N PHE A 17 -12.60 -4.98 3.35
CA PHE A 17 -11.95 -4.79 4.64
C PHE A 17 -10.41 -4.75 4.53
N THR A 18 -9.84 -5.66 3.74
CA THR A 18 -8.38 -5.76 3.57
C THR A 18 -7.84 -4.61 2.71
N GLN A 19 -8.58 -4.21 1.66
CA GLN A 19 -8.28 -3.02 0.86
C GLN A 19 -8.20 -1.77 1.73
N GLU A 20 -9.19 -1.59 2.62
CA GLU A 20 -9.26 -0.42 3.51
C GLU A 20 -8.10 -0.39 4.50
N ILE A 21 -7.83 -1.49 5.22
CA ILE A 21 -6.77 -1.54 6.21
C ILE A 21 -5.40 -1.30 5.57
N ILE A 22 -5.06 -2.03 4.50
CA ILE A 22 -3.75 -1.89 3.88
C ILE A 22 -3.58 -0.48 3.29
N GLY A 23 -4.61 0.05 2.63
CA GLY A 23 -4.57 1.40 2.06
C GLY A 23 -4.36 2.48 3.11
N ASN A 24 -5.16 2.47 4.18
CA ASN A 24 -5.11 3.49 5.23
C ASN A 24 -3.79 3.44 6.00
N VAL A 25 -3.34 2.24 6.40
CA VAL A 25 -2.07 2.08 7.13
C VAL A 25 -0.88 2.49 6.26
N SER A 26 -0.86 2.09 4.99
CA SER A 26 0.24 2.45 4.09
C SER A 26 0.29 3.95 3.83
N ALA A 27 -0.87 4.61 3.63
CA ALA A 27 -0.93 6.06 3.46
C ALA A 27 -0.46 6.82 4.71
N ALA A 28 -0.90 6.39 5.90
CA ALA A 28 -0.47 6.97 7.17
C ALA A 28 1.04 6.78 7.38
N MET A 29 1.57 5.61 7.05
CA MET A 29 3.01 5.34 7.07
C MET A 29 3.75 6.31 6.15
N ALA A 30 3.35 6.42 4.88
CA ALA A 30 3.96 7.33 3.91
C ALA A 30 3.96 8.79 4.40
N GLY A 31 2.81 9.28 4.90
CA GLY A 31 2.67 10.64 5.41
C GLY A 31 3.50 10.95 6.67
N SER A 32 3.97 9.92 7.38
CA SER A 32 4.86 10.08 8.54
C SER A 32 6.34 10.20 8.16
N LEU A 33 6.72 9.85 6.92
CA LEU A 33 8.11 9.82 6.48
C LEU A 33 8.57 11.19 5.96
N ARG A 34 9.80 11.58 6.32
CA ARG A 34 10.43 12.77 5.74
C ARG A 34 10.76 12.53 4.27
N GLY A 35 10.39 13.48 3.40
CA GLY A 35 10.67 13.44 1.97
C GLY A 35 9.57 12.78 1.12
N VAL A 36 8.45 12.40 1.72
CA VAL A 36 7.23 12.06 0.97
C VAL A 36 6.33 13.30 0.93
N GLU A 37 6.10 13.83 -0.26
CA GLU A 37 5.21 14.97 -0.45
C GLU A 37 3.73 14.57 -0.23
N PRO A 38 2.88 15.41 0.38
CA PRO A 38 1.49 15.06 0.68
C PRO A 38 0.62 14.68 -0.52
N ASP A 39 1.01 15.03 -1.74
CA ASP A 39 0.27 14.85 -2.99
C ASP A 39 0.77 13.68 -3.85
N TRP A 40 1.44 12.71 -3.24
CA TRP A 40 1.88 11.49 -3.92
C TRP A 40 0.72 10.76 -4.61
N LYS A 41 0.99 10.21 -5.81
CA LYS A 41 -0.03 9.57 -6.66
C LYS A 41 -0.02 8.04 -6.56
N GLU A 42 1.14 7.47 -6.29
CA GLU A 42 1.37 6.03 -6.24
C GLU A 42 2.48 5.73 -5.21
N MET A 43 2.38 4.56 -4.58
CA MET A 43 3.36 4.06 -3.63
C MET A 43 3.55 2.56 -3.88
N GLU A 44 4.81 2.12 -3.95
CA GLU A 44 5.17 0.71 -4.05
C GLU A 44 5.95 0.29 -2.80
N ILE A 45 5.45 -0.72 -2.08
CA ILE A 45 6.12 -1.30 -0.92
C ILE A 45 6.61 -2.69 -1.30
N ARG A 46 7.93 -2.90 -1.29
CA ARG A 46 8.54 -4.22 -1.54
C ARG A 46 9.09 -4.80 -0.26
N ILE A 47 8.54 -5.93 0.17
CA ILE A 47 9.02 -6.69 1.31
C ILE A 47 9.73 -7.93 0.77
N LYS A 48 11.00 -8.11 1.13
CA LYS A 48 11.73 -9.37 0.89
C LYS A 48 11.69 -10.18 2.17
N LYS A 49 11.29 -11.43 2.06
CA LYS A 49 11.36 -12.40 3.15
C LYS A 49 12.72 -13.09 3.16
#